data_AF-A0A3M6TPA0-F1
#
_entry.id   AF-A0A3M6TPA0-F1
#
_cell.length_a   1.000
_cell.length_b   1.000
_cell.length_c   1.000
_cell.angle_alpha   90.00
_cell.angle_beta   90.00
_cell.angle_gamma   90.00
#
_symmetry.space_group_name_H-M   'P 1'
#
loop_
_entity.id
_entity.type
_entity.pdbx_description
1 polymer ?
#
loop_
_entity_poly.entity_id
_entity_poly.type
_entity_poly.pdbx_seq_one_letter_code
_entity_poly.pdbx_strand_id
1 'polypeptide(L)'
;MQETVSILQAQIQTKRRVLELCKERQRVEEEKQEIMKNTRSYLLAQAEQIESRLKRALLKSQQSMSDMIYVSSITTIFFNSKTLDMERKAIVFWNNLNNSAKDLGKVADMWKPGKLRRVRALNDLSTSREEIFDDEFTTCEFPGDLSDDDDALTEILRNEKFEGSLSIMEPFF
;
A
#
# COMPACT_ATOMS: atom_id res chain seq x y z
N MET A 1 -65.54 -55.03 -45.23
CA MET A 1 -64.92 -54.02 -46.12
C MET A 1 -64.93 -52.60 -45.52
N GLN A 2 -66.03 -52.17 -44.89
CA GLN A 2 -66.10 -50.86 -44.21
C GLN A 2 -65.23 -50.78 -42.94
N GLU A 3 -65.19 -51.86 -42.15
CA GLU A 3 -64.36 -51.97 -40.94
C GLU A 3 -62.86 -51.85 -41.25
N THR A 4 -62.39 -52.52 -42.30
CA THR A 4 -60.99 -52.44 -42.74
C THR A 4 -60.59 -51.03 -43.19
N VAL A 5 -61.50 -50.30 -43.84
CA VAL A 5 -61.27 -48.89 -44.23
C VAL A 5 -61.16 -47.99 -43.00
N SER A 6 -62.03 -48.19 -41.99
CA SER A 6 -61.98 -47.44 -40.73
C SER A 6 -60.67 -47.65 -39.97
N ILE A 7 -60.21 -48.90 -39.86
CA ILE A 7 -58.94 -49.26 -39.22
C ILE A 7 -57.76 -48.57 -39.94
N LEU A 8 -57.75 -48.59 -41.28
CA LEU A 8 -56.70 -47.94 -42.06
C LEU A 8 -56.71 -46.41 -41.88
N GLN A 9 -57.88 -45.77 -41.84
CA GLN A 9 -57.98 -44.33 -41.57
C GLN A 9 -57.43 -43.98 -40.18
N ALA A 10 -57.76 -44.76 -39.15
CA ALA A 10 -57.22 -44.56 -37.81
C ALA A 10 -55.69 -44.74 -37.78
N GLN A 11 -55.15 -45.74 -38.47
CA GLN A 11 -53.70 -45.93 -38.58
C GLN A 11 -53.00 -44.78 -39.30
N ILE A 12 -53.58 -44.24 -40.37
CA ILE A 12 -53.04 -43.08 -41.09
C ILE A 12 -53.00 -41.86 -40.17
N GLN A 13 -54.08 -41.59 -39.43
CA GLN A 13 -54.14 -40.47 -38.49
C GLN A 13 -53.12 -40.62 -37.36
N THR A 14 -53.00 -41.82 -36.79
CA THR A 14 -52.01 -42.11 -35.75
C THR A 14 -50.59 -41.93 -36.27
N LYS A 15 -50.27 -42.46 -37.46
CA LYS A 15 -48.94 -42.27 -38.08
C LYS A 15 -48.63 -40.80 -38.32
N ARG A 16 -49.59 -40.01 -38.79
CA ARG A 16 -49.41 -38.54 -38.95
C ARG A 16 -49.12 -37.87 -37.62
N ARG A 17 -49.87 -38.18 -36.56
CA ARG A 17 -49.62 -37.62 -35.22
C ARG A 17 -48.24 -37.99 -34.68
N VAL A 18 -47.84 -39.25 -34.80
CA VAL A 18 -46.52 -39.71 -34.36
C VAL A 18 -45.42 -38.98 -35.13
N LEU A 19 -45.57 -38.81 -36.44
CA LEU A 19 -44.57 -38.13 -37.26
C LEU A 19 -44.42 -36.65 -36.87
N GLU A 20 -45.52 -35.94 -36.60
CA GLU A 20 -45.46 -34.57 -36.10
C GLU A 20 -44.84 -34.49 -34.69
N LEU A 21 -45.14 -35.43 -33.79
CA LEU A 21 -44.48 -35.52 -32.49
C LEU A 21 -42.96 -35.78 -32.60
N CYS A 22 -42.54 -36.60 -33.56
CA CYS A 22 -41.12 -36.86 -33.81
C CYS A 22 -40.41 -35.61 -34.31
N LYS A 23 -41.01 -34.86 -35.26
CA LYS A 23 -40.47 -33.57 -35.71
C LYS A 23 -40.35 -32.57 -34.57
N GLU A 24 -41.37 -32.49 -33.73
CA GLU A 24 -41.36 -31.58 -32.59
C GLU A 24 -40.25 -31.92 -31.60
N ARG A 25 -40.12 -33.20 -31.25
CA ARG A 25 -39.01 -33.66 -30.39
C ARG A 25 -37.65 -33.36 -30.98
N GLN A 26 -37.49 -33.52 -32.30
CA GLN A 26 -36.24 -33.18 -32.96
C GLN A 26 -35.93 -31.68 -32.85
N ARG A 27 -36.91 -30.81 -33.11
CA ARG A 27 -36.72 -29.34 -32.98
C ARG A 27 -36.31 -28.94 -31.57
N VAL A 28 -36.95 -29.50 -30.55
CA VAL A 28 -36.63 -29.21 -29.15
C VAL A 28 -35.20 -29.66 -28.80
N GLU A 29 -34.74 -30.80 -29.30
CA GLU A 29 -33.37 -31.25 -29.03
C GLU A 29 -32.33 -30.40 -29.76
N GLU A 30 -32.62 -29.95 -30.99
CA GLU A 30 -31.78 -29.00 -31.74
C GLU A 30 -31.66 -27.65 -30.99
N GLU A 31 -32.78 -27.09 -30.54
CA GLU A 31 -32.81 -25.84 -29.76
C GLU A 31 -32.04 -25.98 -28.44
N LYS A 32 -32.20 -27.10 -27.73
CA LYS A 32 -31.46 -27.39 -26.51
C LYS A 32 -29.95 -27.45 -26.77
N GLN A 33 -29.52 -28.08 -27.86
CA GLN A 33 -28.10 -28.14 -28.24
C GLN A 33 -27.55 -26.76 -28.55
N GLU A 34 -28.33 -25.92 -29.24
CA GLU A 34 -27.96 -24.54 -29.53
C GLU A 34 -27.83 -23.70 -28.24
N ILE A 35 -28.81 -23.77 -27.34
CA ILE A 35 -28.76 -23.09 -26.03
C ILE A 35 -27.54 -23.54 -25.23
N MET A 36 -27.25 -24.84 -25.21
CA MET A 36 -26.09 -25.39 -24.51
C MET A 36 -24.78 -24.86 -25.10
N LYS A 37 -24.67 -24.80 -26.44
CA LYS A 37 -23.51 -24.26 -27.14
C LYS A 37 -23.32 -22.78 -26.81
N ASN A 38 -24.38 -21.97 -26.89
CA ASN A 38 -24.34 -20.54 -26.59
C ASN A 38 -23.97 -20.28 -25.13
N THR A 39 -24.54 -21.04 -24.21
CA THR A 39 -24.23 -20.96 -22.78
C THR A 39 -22.76 -21.31 -22.52
N ARG A 40 -22.25 -22.38 -23.15
CA ARG A 40 -20.84 -22.76 -23.03
C ARG A 40 -19.92 -21.66 -23.56
N SER A 41 -20.22 -21.09 -24.73
CA SER A 41 -19.44 -19.98 -25.29
C SER A 41 -19.43 -18.76 -24.38
N TYR A 42 -20.59 -18.39 -23.82
CA TYR A 42 -20.70 -17.28 -22.88
C TYR A 42 -19.87 -17.52 -21.61
N LEU A 43 -19.97 -18.71 -21.01
CA LEU A 43 -19.22 -19.06 -19.81
C LEU A 43 -17.71 -19.08 -20.05
N LEU A 44 -17.27 -19.56 -21.22
CA LEU A 44 -15.84 -19.52 -21.59
C LEU A 44 -15.34 -18.08 -21.73
N ALA A 45 -16.07 -17.21 -22.43
CA ALA A 45 -15.71 -15.80 -22.56
C ALA A 45 -15.65 -15.10 -21.19
N GLN A 46 -16.58 -15.42 -20.29
CA GLN A 46 -16.58 -14.88 -18.93
C GLN A 46 -15.37 -15.38 -18.13
N ALA A 47 -15.01 -16.66 -18.24
CA ALA A 47 -13.84 -17.23 -17.58
C ALA A 47 -12.55 -16.55 -18.06
N GLU A 48 -12.37 -16.38 -19.37
CA GLU A 48 -11.21 -15.69 -19.95
C GLU A 48 -11.12 -14.23 -19.47
N GLN A 49 -12.24 -13.54 -19.38
CA GLN A 49 -12.28 -12.17 -18.87
C GLN A 49 -11.86 -12.09 -17.40
N ILE A 50 -12.35 -13.01 -16.56
CA ILE A 50 -11.98 -13.09 -15.14
C ILE A 50 -10.49 -13.40 -15.01
N GLU A 51 -9.99 -14.38 -15.74
CA GLU A 51 -8.58 -14.76 -15.72
C GLU A 51 -7.67 -13.58 -16.13
N SER A 52 -8.04 -12.85 -17.20
CA SER A 52 -7.33 -11.64 -17.62
C SER A 52 -7.34 -10.54 -16.55
N ARG A 53 -8.46 -10.36 -15.85
CA ARG A 53 -8.56 -9.38 -14.75
C ARG A 53 -7.67 -9.78 -13.57
N LEU A 54 -7.66 -11.06 -13.20
CA LEU A 54 -6.82 -11.59 -12.13
C LEU A 54 -5.33 -11.47 -12.45
N LYS A 55 -4.90 -11.81 -13.67
CA LYS A 55 -3.50 -11.64 -14.12
C LYS A 55 -3.04 -10.18 -14.00
N ARG A 56 -3.89 -9.23 -14.42
CA ARG A 56 -3.58 -7.80 -14.29
C ARG A 56 -3.52 -7.35 -12.83
N ALA A 57 -4.44 -7.80 -11.99
CA ALA A 57 -4.42 -7.47 -10.56
C ALA A 57 -3.17 -8.02 -9.86
N LEU A 58 -2.80 -9.27 -10.18
CA LEU A 58 -1.59 -9.90 -9.66
C LEU A 58 -0.32 -9.12 -10.05
N LEU A 59 -0.20 -8.73 -11.32
CA LEU A 59 0.95 -7.96 -11.82
C LEU A 59 1.07 -6.60 -11.09
N LYS A 60 -0.06 -5.90 -10.90
CA LYS A 60 -0.09 -4.64 -10.14
C LYS A 60 0.33 -4.84 -8.68
N SER A 61 -0.16 -5.91 -8.05
CA SER A 61 0.22 -6.23 -6.67
C SER A 61 1.71 -6.55 -6.55
N GLN A 62 2.28 -7.28 -7.52
CA GLN A 62 3.70 -7.60 -7.54
C GLN A 62 4.55 -6.35 -7.73
N GLN A 63 4.14 -5.45 -8.63
CA GLN A 63 4.78 -4.15 -8.83
C GLN A 63 4.78 -3.34 -7.53
N SER A 64 3.61 -3.18 -6.90
CA SER A 64 3.47 -2.44 -5.64
C SER A 64 4.33 -3.02 -4.51
N MET A 65 4.42 -4.35 -4.41
CA MET A 65 5.29 -5.00 -3.43
C MET A 65 6.77 -4.73 -3.71
N SER A 66 7.18 -4.77 -4.97
CA SER A 66 8.54 -4.44 -5.39
C SER A 66 8.89 -2.98 -5.05
N ASP A 67 7.98 -2.05 -5.34
CA ASP A 67 8.17 -0.62 -5.05
C ASP A 67 8.30 -0.39 -3.53
N MET A 68 7.47 -1.07 -2.72
CA MET A 68 7.57 -1.02 -1.27
C MET A 68 8.92 -1.53 -0.76
N ILE A 69 9.41 -2.66 -1.28
CA ILE A 69 10.72 -3.22 -0.92
C ILE A 69 11.83 -2.23 -1.28
N TYR A 70 11.76 -1.61 -2.46
CA TYR A 70 12.74 -0.64 -2.91
C TYR A 70 12.78 0.60 -1.98
N VAL A 71 11.62 1.19 -1.69
CA VAL A 71 11.51 2.33 -0.78
C VAL A 71 12.02 1.97 0.62
N SER A 72 11.59 0.82 1.16
CA SER A 72 12.04 0.33 2.47
C SER A 72 13.56 0.12 2.52
N SER A 73 14.15 -0.34 1.42
CA SER A 73 15.59 -0.55 1.31
C SER A 73 16.35 0.79 1.33
N ILE A 74 15.88 1.78 0.57
CA ILE A 74 16.46 3.13 0.55
C ILE A 74 16.36 3.78 1.93
N THR A 75 15.19 3.74 2.57
CA THR A 75 15.01 4.34 3.90
C THR A 75 15.94 3.70 4.92
N THR A 76 16.11 2.38 4.87
CA THR A 76 17.03 1.66 5.76
C THR A 76 18.49 2.12 5.56
N ILE A 77 18.93 2.24 4.31
CA ILE A 77 20.28 2.73 3.99
C ILE A 77 20.46 4.17 4.50
N PHE A 78 19.47 5.03 4.30
CA PHE A 78 19.49 6.42 4.75
C PHE A 78 19.53 6.54 6.28
N PHE A 79 18.75 5.75 7.00
CA PHE A 79 18.79 5.75 8.47
C PHE A 79 20.14 5.24 8.97
N ASN A 80 20.67 4.15 8.39
CA ASN A 80 21.98 3.61 8.77
C ASN A 80 23.11 4.60 8.53
N SER A 81 23.09 5.34 7.41
CA SER A 81 24.12 6.36 7.14
C SER A 81 24.07 7.52 8.12
N LYS A 82 22.86 7.98 8.50
CA LYS A 82 22.69 9.00 9.55
C LYS A 82 23.20 8.52 10.91
N THR A 83 22.89 7.29 11.30
CA THR A 83 23.37 6.72 12.57
C THR A 83 24.91 6.65 12.58
N LEU A 84 25.53 6.18 11.49
CA LEU A 84 27.00 6.14 11.37
C LEU A 84 27.64 7.54 11.43
N ASP A 85 27.01 8.57 10.86
CA ASP A 85 27.50 9.95 10.96
C ASP A 85 27.43 10.47 12.40
N MET A 86 26.33 10.19 13.11
CA MET A 86 26.20 10.54 14.53
C MET A 86 27.24 9.82 15.39
N GLU A 87 27.49 8.53 15.14
CA GLU A 87 28.53 7.77 15.84
C GLU A 87 29.92 8.38 15.61
N ARG A 88 30.25 8.79 14.37
CA ARG A 88 31.51 9.47 14.06
C ARG A 88 31.63 10.80 14.80
N LYS A 89 30.58 11.61 14.81
CA LYS A 89 30.53 12.88 15.55
C LYS A 89 30.72 12.66 17.05
N ALA A 90 30.08 11.64 17.63
CA ALA A 90 30.24 11.28 19.02
C ALA A 90 31.69 10.86 19.35
N ILE A 91 32.34 10.08 18.48
CA ILE A 91 33.75 9.70 18.65
C ILE A 91 34.65 10.93 18.62
N VAL A 92 34.45 11.85 17.68
CA VAL A 92 35.22 13.11 17.61
C VAL A 92 35.02 13.94 18.87
N PHE A 93 33.78 14.08 19.34
CA PHE A 93 33.47 14.78 20.58
C PHE A 93 34.22 14.18 21.78
N TRP A 94 34.15 12.87 21.97
CA TRP A 94 34.85 12.18 23.07
C TRP A 94 36.37 12.29 22.97
N ASN A 95 36.93 12.20 21.75
CA ASN A 95 38.35 12.39 21.52
C ASN A 95 38.81 13.82 21.83
N ASN A 96 38.02 14.82 21.43
CA ASN A 96 38.29 16.22 21.74
C ASN A 96 38.27 16.44 23.26
N LEU A 97 37.25 15.95 23.96
CA LEU A 97 37.20 16.02 25.43
C LEU A 97 38.42 15.36 26.08
N ASN A 98 38.80 14.17 25.63
CA ASN A 98 39.94 13.44 26.20
C ASN A 98 41.29 14.12 25.90
N ASN A 99 41.43 14.77 24.74
CA ASN A 99 42.61 15.55 24.40
C ASN A 99 42.66 16.87 25.19
N SER A 100 41.53 17.57 25.35
CA SER A 100 41.41 18.73 26.23
C SER A 100 41.66 18.37 27.70
N ALA A 101 41.30 17.15 28.12
CA ALA A 101 41.57 16.66 29.47
C ALA A 101 43.08 16.55 29.77
N LYS A 102 43.91 16.27 28.76
CA LYS A 102 45.39 16.23 28.90
C LYS A 102 46.00 17.63 29.12
N ASP A 103 45.30 18.68 28.70
CA ASP A 103 45.69 20.08 28.94
C ASP A 103 44.96 20.71 30.15
N LEU A 104 44.09 19.98 30.86
CA LEU A 104 43.43 20.47 32.09
C LEU A 104 44.43 20.95 33.14
N GLY A 105 45.60 20.32 33.23
CA GLY A 105 46.68 20.77 34.11
C GLY A 105 47.20 22.17 33.75
N LYS A 106 47.33 22.48 32.45
CA LYS A 106 47.76 23.81 31.98
C LYS A 106 46.65 24.85 32.06
N VAL A 107 45.41 24.45 31.74
CA VAL A 107 44.23 25.31 31.87
C VAL A 107 44.03 25.66 33.34
N ALA A 108 43.96 24.68 34.25
CA ALA A 108 43.84 24.92 35.69
C ALA A 108 44.98 25.78 36.25
N ASP A 109 46.19 25.64 35.70
CA ASP A 109 47.33 26.50 36.05
C ASP A 109 47.10 27.98 35.71
N MET A 110 46.37 28.30 34.64
CA MET A 110 45.99 29.68 34.28
C MET A 110 44.95 30.28 35.25
N TRP A 111 44.13 29.44 35.90
CA TRP A 111 43.13 29.86 36.88
C TRP A 111 43.67 29.98 38.31
N LYS A 112 44.97 29.69 38.54
CA LYS A 112 45.58 29.82 39.87
C LYS A 112 45.58 31.30 40.35
N PRO A 113 45.27 31.55 41.63
CA PRO A 113 45.35 32.89 42.21
C PRO A 113 46.77 33.44 42.07
N GLY A 114 46.96 34.45 41.22
CA GLY A 114 48.27 35.06 40.92
C GLY A 114 48.63 35.10 39.43
N LYS A 115 48.08 34.21 38.59
CA LYS A 115 48.23 34.27 37.11
C LYS A 115 47.08 34.98 36.41
N LEU A 116 45.93 35.10 37.07
CA LEU A 116 44.79 35.88 36.58
C LEU A 116 45.12 37.39 36.67
N ARG A 117 45.01 38.11 35.54
CA ARG A 117 45.15 39.56 35.51
C ARG A 117 44.03 40.16 36.37
N ARG A 118 44.38 40.95 37.39
CA ARG A 118 43.38 41.69 38.16
C ARG A 118 42.67 42.67 37.23
N VAL A 119 41.38 42.46 37.02
CA VAL A 119 40.46 43.42 36.38
C VAL A 119 40.44 44.64 37.30
N ARG A 120 41.03 45.77 36.85
CA ARG A 120 41.14 46.99 37.67
C ARG A 120 40.20 48.10 37.23
N ALA A 121 39.46 47.92 36.13
CA ALA A 121 38.48 48.89 35.64
C ALA A 121 37.31 48.21 34.91
N LEU A 122 36.14 48.85 34.91
CA LEU A 122 34.92 48.36 34.26
C LEU A 122 35.07 48.16 32.73
N ASN A 123 36.03 48.85 32.10
CA ASN A 123 36.27 48.77 30.65
C ASN A 123 36.89 47.44 30.20
N ASP A 124 37.47 46.66 31.12
CA ASP A 124 38.09 45.36 30.83
C ASP A 124 37.06 44.23 30.64
N LEU A 125 35.77 44.48 30.89
CA LEU A 125 34.67 43.51 30.70
C LEU A 125 34.10 43.51 29.27
N SER A 126 34.54 44.41 28.39
CA SER A 126 33.91 44.64 27.08
C SER A 126 34.38 43.70 25.95
N THR A 127 35.28 42.75 26.23
CA THR A 127 35.88 41.87 25.21
C THR A 127 35.51 40.39 25.28
N SER A 128 34.63 39.96 26.19
CA SER A 128 34.06 38.61 26.13
C SER A 128 32.94 38.60 25.08
N ARG A 129 33.33 38.43 23.82
CA ARG A 129 32.41 38.05 22.73
C ARG A 129 31.82 36.70 23.10
N GLU A 130 30.54 36.68 23.44
CA GLU A 130 29.74 35.46 23.50
C GLU A 130 29.75 34.86 22.09
N GLU A 131 30.56 33.83 21.86
CA GLU A 131 30.31 32.86 20.79
C GLU A 131 29.07 32.09 21.22
N ILE A 132 27.92 32.68 20.91
CA ILE A 132 26.63 32.01 20.88
C ILE A 132 26.81 30.84 19.92
N PHE A 133 26.60 29.61 20.41
CA PHE A 133 26.45 28.45 19.55
C PHE A 133 25.33 28.78 18.57
N ASP A 134 25.69 29.05 17.31
CA ASP A 134 24.73 29.34 16.27
C ASP A 134 23.72 28.20 16.21
N ASP A 135 22.47 28.61 16.33
CA ASP A 135 21.25 27.81 16.36
C ASP A 135 21.04 27.18 14.98
N GLU A 136 21.80 26.13 14.65
CA GLU A 136 21.61 25.36 13.42
C GLU A 136 20.65 24.18 13.67
N PHE A 137 19.49 24.47 14.29
CA PHE A 137 18.27 23.75 13.95
C PHE A 137 17.74 24.33 12.64
N THR A 138 18.46 24.11 11.54
CA THR A 138 17.90 24.29 10.21
C THR A 138 16.62 23.46 10.13
N THR A 139 15.50 24.16 9.99
CA THR A 139 14.24 23.63 9.50
C THR A 139 14.52 22.74 8.31
N CYS A 140 14.22 21.45 8.46
CA CYS A 140 14.27 20.50 7.37
C CYS A 140 13.17 20.89 6.38
N GLU A 141 13.46 21.79 5.46
CA GLU A 141 12.62 22.04 4.30
C GLU A 141 12.62 20.75 3.46
N PHE A 142 11.53 19.99 3.57
CA PHE A 142 11.20 19.00 2.57
C PHE A 142 11.10 19.70 1.22
N PRO A 143 11.57 19.09 0.11
CA PRO A 143 11.35 19.66 -1.21
C PRO A 143 9.86 19.66 -1.49
N GLY A 144 9.24 20.82 -1.32
CA GLY A 144 7.92 21.11 -1.83
C GLY A 144 8.01 21.30 -3.34
N ASP A 145 7.60 20.28 -4.09
CA ASP A 145 6.84 20.48 -5.31
C ASP A 145 5.99 19.23 -5.61
N LEU A 146 4.81 19.18 -5.00
CA LEU A 146 3.62 18.53 -5.54
C LEU A 146 2.43 19.43 -5.16
N SER A 147 2.27 20.49 -5.96
CA SER A 147 1.04 21.27 -5.98
C SER A 147 -0.15 20.40 -6.38
N ASP A 148 -1.28 20.70 -5.75
CA ASP A 148 -2.67 20.35 -6.11
C ASP A 148 -3.06 18.88 -6.01
N ASP A 149 -3.55 18.46 -4.83
CA ASP A 149 -4.69 17.52 -4.68
C ASP A 149 -5.16 17.32 -3.20
N ASP A 150 -4.90 18.27 -2.30
CA ASP A 150 -5.28 18.15 -0.87
C ASP A 150 -6.78 18.40 -0.58
N ASP A 151 -7.56 18.80 -1.57
CA ASP A 151 -9.00 19.02 -1.41
C ASP A 151 -9.85 17.74 -1.59
N ALA A 152 -9.28 16.62 -2.07
CA ALA A 152 -10.03 15.38 -2.29
C ALA A 152 -10.01 14.41 -1.08
N LEU A 153 -9.04 14.51 -0.19
CA LEU A 153 -8.88 13.56 0.93
C LEU A 153 -9.55 14.00 2.23
N THR A 154 -9.92 15.27 2.37
CA THR A 154 -10.57 15.79 3.58
C THR A 154 -12.09 15.57 3.61
N GLU A 155 -12.71 15.17 2.50
CA GLU A 155 -14.15 14.87 2.44
C GLU A 155 -14.48 13.40 2.76
N ILE A 156 -13.55 12.47 2.53
CA ILE A 156 -13.78 11.03 2.78
C ILE A 156 -13.77 10.69 4.28
N LEU A 157 -12.98 11.40 5.09
CA LEU A 157 -12.87 11.14 6.54
C LEU A 157 -14.03 11.69 7.38
N ARG A 158 -14.98 12.44 6.78
CA ARG A 158 -16.09 13.05 7.54
C ARG A 158 -17.39 12.24 7.53
N ASN A 159 -17.48 11.15 6.75
CA ASN A 159 -18.74 10.42 6.54
C ASN A 159 -18.81 8.99 7.08
N GLU A 160 -17.77 8.43 7.71
CA GLU A 160 -17.90 7.13 8.37
C GLU A 160 -18.31 7.30 9.84
N LYS A 161 -19.63 7.44 10.05
CA LYS A 161 -20.25 7.11 11.34
C LYS A 161 -20.00 5.64 11.64
N PHE A 162 -19.18 5.41 12.65
CA PHE A 162 -18.93 4.13 13.29
C PHE A 162 -20.19 3.66 14.01
N GLU A 163 -21.09 2.92 13.34
CA GLU A 163 -22.12 2.11 14.00
C GLU A 163 -21.55 0.70 14.23
N GLY A 164 -20.97 0.52 15.41
CA GLY A 164 -20.59 -0.78 15.93
C GLY A 164 -21.80 -1.51 16.51
N SER A 165 -21.99 -2.77 16.10
CA SER A 165 -22.52 -3.83 16.95
C SER A 165 -22.33 -5.20 16.26
N LEU A 166 -21.19 -5.83 16.50
CA LEU A 166 -21.02 -7.27 16.32
C LEU A 166 -21.66 -7.98 17.51
N SER A 167 -22.93 -8.36 17.37
CA SER A 167 -23.56 -9.36 18.24
C SER A 167 -23.16 -10.74 17.75
N ILE A 168 -22.15 -11.35 18.38
CA ILE A 168 -21.82 -12.76 18.20
C ILE A 168 -22.90 -13.56 18.93
N MET A 169 -23.76 -14.22 18.17
CA MET A 169 -24.67 -15.25 18.67
C MET A 169 -24.24 -16.56 18.01
N GLU A 170 -23.75 -17.51 18.83
CA GLU A 170 -23.51 -18.90 18.41
C GLU A 170 -24.81 -19.54 17.91
N PRO A 171 -24.71 -20.53 17.02
CA PRO A 171 -25.58 -21.69 17.13
C PRO A 171 -24.78 -22.97 17.36
N PHE A 172 -25.17 -23.63 18.45
CA PHE A 172 -25.04 -25.05 18.74
C PHE A 172 -25.13 -25.95 17.50
N PHE A 173 -24.20 -26.90 17.40
CA PHE A 173 -24.48 -28.29 17.00
C PHE A 173 -23.55 -29.23 17.77
#